data_AF-A0A9D5JLR9-F1
#
_entry.id   AF-A0A9D5JLR9-F1
#
_cell.length_a   1.000
_cell.length_b   1.000
_cell.length_c   1.000
_cell.angle_alpha   90.00
_cell.angle_beta   90.00
_cell.angle_gamma   90.00
#
_symmetry.space_group_name_H-M   'P 1'
#
loop_
_entity.id
_entity.type
_entity.pdbx_description
1 polymer ?
#
loop_
_entity_poly.entity_id
_entity_poly.type
_entity_poly.pdbx_seq_one_letter_code
_entity_poly.pdbx_strand_id
1 'polypeptide(L)'
;VGGGLSNPYIANFTLVGTGDEGPGIRVRDGAIGTWLNGVVTSDGACLDYQPTAGDGIEGLESRSDPEFWSVLFDCAGGLLTSGSDRTTALAAVNSASANNETEEANTLVNGFFRGRAERGVRATPIPLPPPPANAPASPPDTALEGGLDYIGAVENASDTWWQGWTYGLENSDSE
;
A
#
# COMPACT_ATOMS: atom_id res chain seq x y z
N VAL A 1 -24.50 -1.83 -15.57
CA VAL A 1 -23.92 -2.99 -16.27
C VAL A 1 -22.95 -3.61 -15.28
N GLY A 2 -23.22 -4.83 -14.82
CA GLY A 2 -22.46 -5.45 -13.72
C GLY A 2 -21.09 -5.95 -14.18
N GLY A 3 -20.08 -5.08 -14.19
CA GLY A 3 -18.69 -5.50 -14.14
C GLY A 3 -18.40 -6.03 -12.74
N GLY A 4 -17.77 -7.20 -12.62
CA GLY A 4 -17.38 -7.72 -11.32
C GLY A 4 -16.44 -6.73 -10.63
N LEU A 5 -16.71 -6.42 -9.36
CA LEU A 5 -15.83 -5.61 -8.55
C LEU A 5 -14.48 -6.33 -8.40
N SER A 6 -13.39 -5.60 -8.58
CA SER A 6 -12.05 -6.06 -8.26
C SER A 6 -11.79 -5.82 -6.77
N ASN A 7 -11.57 -6.91 -6.03
CA ASN A 7 -11.32 -6.87 -4.58
C ASN A 7 -9.95 -7.49 -4.24
N PRO A 8 -8.85 -6.83 -4.62
CA PRO A 8 -7.52 -7.29 -4.22
C PRO A 8 -7.28 -6.99 -2.73
N TYR A 9 -6.57 -7.91 -2.07
CA TYR A 9 -5.88 -7.62 -0.83
C TYR A 9 -4.42 -7.37 -1.16
N ILE A 10 -3.93 -6.17 -0.88
CA ILE A 10 -2.54 -5.78 -1.13
C ILE A 10 -1.94 -5.44 0.22
N ALA A 11 -0.90 -6.16 0.62
CA ALA A 11 -0.25 -5.98 1.91
C ALA A 11 1.26 -5.85 1.76
N ASN A 12 1.91 -5.18 2.72
CA ASN A 12 3.37 -5.08 2.81
C ASN A 12 4.00 -4.56 1.51
N PHE A 13 3.61 -3.35 1.15
CA PHE A 13 4.04 -2.71 -0.09
C PHE A 13 4.82 -1.43 0.18
N THR A 14 5.77 -1.13 -0.70
CA THR A 14 6.41 0.18 -0.79
C THR A 14 6.28 0.67 -2.23
N LEU A 15 5.52 1.73 -2.45
CA LEU A 15 5.34 2.35 -3.76
C LEU A 15 6.13 3.66 -3.80
N VAL A 16 7.03 3.77 -4.78
CA VAL A 16 7.90 4.92 -4.98
C VAL A 16 7.72 5.41 -6.41
N GLY A 17 7.07 6.57 -6.57
CA GLY A 17 6.95 7.26 -7.85
C GLY A 17 8.06 8.30 -8.01
N THR A 18 8.83 8.24 -9.10
CA THR A 18 9.84 9.25 -9.43
C THR A 18 9.68 9.72 -10.88
N GLY A 19 10.00 10.98 -11.15
CA GLY A 19 10.20 11.49 -12.51
C GLY A 19 8.95 12.01 -13.24
N ASP A 20 7.75 11.74 -12.75
CA ASP A 20 6.47 12.26 -13.27
C ASP A 20 5.56 12.71 -12.12
N GLU A 21 4.75 13.76 -12.31
CA GLU A 21 3.77 14.27 -11.33
C GLU A 21 2.54 13.33 -11.12
N GLY A 22 2.65 12.06 -11.50
CA GLY A 22 1.59 11.06 -11.39
C GLY A 22 1.30 10.64 -9.95
N PRO A 23 0.06 10.20 -9.65
CA PRO A 23 -0.29 9.78 -8.31
C PRO A 23 0.38 8.45 -7.95
N GLY A 24 0.79 8.28 -6.68
CA GLY A 24 1.37 7.02 -6.19
C GLY A 24 0.42 5.82 -6.31
N ILE A 25 -0.88 6.04 -6.07
CA ILE A 25 -1.96 5.08 -6.30
C ILE A 25 -3.08 5.77 -7.04
N ARG A 26 -3.65 5.09 -8.03
CA ARG A 26 -4.87 5.50 -8.71
C ARG A 26 -5.92 4.41 -8.61
N VAL A 27 -7.04 4.70 -7.95
CA VAL A 27 -8.20 3.79 -7.88
C VAL A 27 -9.27 4.23 -8.86
N ARG A 28 -9.83 3.28 -9.60
CA ARG A 28 -10.80 3.49 -10.69
C ARG A 28 -12.08 2.69 -10.43
N ASP A 29 -13.02 2.82 -11.36
CA ASP A 29 -14.32 2.13 -11.34
C ASP A 29 -14.21 0.64 -11.02
N GLY A 30 -15.05 0.22 -10.05
CA GLY A 30 -15.15 -1.16 -9.59
C GLY A 30 -13.94 -1.68 -8.82
N ALA A 31 -12.98 -0.85 -8.40
CA ALA A 31 -11.95 -1.25 -7.45
C ALA A 31 -12.46 -1.09 -6.01
N ILE A 32 -12.47 -2.16 -5.22
CA ILE A 32 -12.87 -2.20 -3.79
C ILE A 32 -11.79 -2.81 -2.90
N GLY A 33 -10.53 -2.72 -3.36
CA GLY A 33 -9.41 -3.41 -2.73
C GLY A 33 -9.07 -2.87 -1.34
N THR A 34 -8.56 -3.76 -0.49
CA THR A 34 -8.01 -3.42 0.82
C THR A 34 -6.49 -3.33 0.72
N TRP A 35 -5.93 -2.19 1.12
CA TRP A 35 -4.49 -1.91 1.10
C TRP A 35 -3.96 -1.84 2.53
N LEU A 36 -3.00 -2.69 2.89
CA LEU A 36 -2.53 -2.92 4.25
C LEU A 36 -1.02 -2.70 4.34
N ASN A 37 -0.57 -2.12 5.46
CA ASN A 37 0.85 -2.12 5.85
C ASN A 37 1.78 -1.55 4.78
N GLY A 38 1.49 -0.34 4.32
CA GLY A 38 2.12 0.23 3.14
C GLY A 38 2.97 1.46 3.40
N VAL A 39 3.85 1.79 2.45
CA VAL A 39 4.46 3.11 2.29
C VAL A 39 4.18 3.60 0.88
N VAL A 40 3.71 4.84 0.74
CA VAL A 40 3.48 5.49 -0.56
C VAL A 40 4.23 6.81 -0.57
N THR A 41 5.15 6.93 -1.51
CA THR A 41 5.83 8.20 -1.82
C THR A 41 5.85 8.42 -3.32
N SER A 42 5.68 9.67 -3.74
CA SER A 42 5.67 10.06 -5.16
C SER A 42 6.05 11.54 -5.30
N ASP A 43 6.65 11.90 -6.43
CA ASP A 43 6.79 13.30 -6.85
C ASP A 43 5.42 13.96 -7.10
N GLY A 44 4.39 13.17 -7.42
CA GLY A 44 3.00 13.60 -7.54
C GLY A 44 2.21 13.49 -6.23
N ALA A 45 0.88 13.44 -6.32
CA ALA A 45 0.04 13.19 -5.15
C ALA A 45 0.10 11.72 -4.70
N CYS A 46 -0.31 11.39 -3.48
CA CYS A 46 -0.35 10.00 -3.05
C CYS A 46 -1.49 9.21 -3.70
N LEU A 47 -2.69 9.79 -3.73
CA LEU A 47 -3.89 9.11 -4.21
C LEU A 47 -4.62 9.93 -5.28
N ASP A 48 -4.96 9.26 -6.37
CA ASP A 48 -6.03 9.66 -7.26
C ASP A 48 -7.22 8.72 -7.06
N TYR A 49 -8.17 9.18 -6.25
CA TYR A 49 -9.36 8.43 -5.88
C TYR A 49 -10.52 8.89 -6.76
N GLN A 50 -10.75 8.19 -7.87
CA GLN A 50 -11.72 8.65 -8.86
C GLN A 50 -13.14 8.69 -8.27
N PRO A 51 -14.01 9.63 -8.68
CA PRO A 51 -15.41 9.67 -8.24
C PRO A 51 -16.23 8.43 -8.60
N THR A 52 -15.73 7.61 -9.51
CA THR A 52 -16.33 6.33 -9.86
C THR A 52 -15.70 5.16 -9.11
N ALA A 53 -14.70 5.36 -8.27
CA ALA A 53 -14.08 4.27 -7.52
C ALA A 53 -15.10 3.56 -6.63
N GLY A 54 -14.81 2.30 -6.30
CA GLY A 54 -15.72 1.48 -5.53
C GLY A 54 -17.05 1.22 -6.24
N ASP A 55 -18.13 1.59 -5.58
CA ASP A 55 -19.50 1.52 -6.11
C ASP A 55 -19.91 2.78 -6.92
N GLY A 56 -19.05 3.80 -6.97
CA GLY A 56 -19.26 5.05 -7.66
C GLY A 56 -20.26 5.99 -6.96
N ILE A 57 -20.49 5.80 -5.67
CA ILE A 57 -21.32 6.65 -4.81
C ILE A 57 -20.42 7.46 -3.89
N GLU A 58 -20.70 8.76 -3.72
CA GLU A 58 -19.95 9.59 -2.76
C GLU A 58 -20.24 9.14 -1.32
N GLY A 59 -19.17 8.92 -0.56
CA GLY A 59 -19.19 8.50 0.84
C GLY A 59 -18.67 7.07 0.99
N LEU A 60 -17.74 6.88 1.93
CA LEU A 60 -17.13 5.57 2.15
C LEU A 60 -18.15 4.55 2.66
N GLU A 61 -18.34 3.47 1.91
CA GLU A 61 -19.04 2.26 2.34
C GLU A 61 -18.07 1.07 2.43
N SER A 62 -18.00 0.48 3.62
CA SER A 62 -17.06 -0.62 3.86
C SER A 62 -17.35 -1.82 2.97
N ARG A 63 -16.31 -2.36 2.33
CA ARG A 63 -16.35 -3.43 1.31
C ARG A 63 -17.00 -3.06 -0.02
N SER A 64 -17.49 -1.83 -0.15
CA SER A 64 -17.98 -1.27 -1.43
C SER A 64 -16.99 -0.26 -2.00
N ASP A 65 -16.01 0.17 -1.20
CA ASP A 65 -14.98 1.12 -1.58
C ASP A 65 -13.56 0.66 -1.23
N PRO A 66 -12.54 1.19 -1.91
CA PRO A 66 -11.14 1.02 -1.51
C PRO A 66 -10.88 1.58 -0.12
N GLU A 67 -10.15 0.81 0.69
CA GLU A 67 -9.76 1.17 2.05
C GLU A 67 -8.25 1.01 2.25
N PHE A 68 -7.66 1.90 3.07
CA PHE A 68 -6.22 1.91 3.38
C PHE A 68 -5.99 1.75 4.88
N TRP A 69 -5.12 0.83 5.28
CA TRP A 69 -4.96 0.42 6.67
C TRP A 69 -3.46 0.33 7.03
N SER A 70 -3.01 1.14 7.98
CA SER A 70 -1.58 1.23 8.34
C SER A 70 -0.68 1.58 7.15
N VAL A 71 -0.98 2.68 6.46
CA VAL A 71 -0.21 3.17 5.31
C VAL A 71 0.39 4.53 5.64
N LEU A 72 1.70 4.69 5.43
CA LEU A 72 2.37 5.99 5.47
C LEU A 72 2.29 6.64 4.08
N PHE A 73 1.70 7.82 4.02
CA PHE A 73 1.54 8.63 2.82
C PHE A 73 2.42 9.89 2.91
N ASP A 74 3.43 9.97 2.06
CA ASP A 74 4.29 11.15 1.96
C ASP A 74 4.69 11.41 0.51
N CYS A 75 3.91 12.27 -0.16
CA CYS A 75 4.08 12.58 -1.57
C CYS A 75 4.12 14.10 -1.79
N ALA A 76 4.97 14.55 -2.70
CA ALA A 76 5.25 15.97 -2.89
C ALA A 76 4.04 16.76 -3.42
N GLY A 77 3.16 16.11 -4.20
CA GLY A 77 1.88 16.66 -4.64
C GLY A 77 0.77 16.63 -3.59
N GLY A 78 1.08 16.20 -2.35
CA GLY A 78 0.13 16.06 -1.25
C GLY A 78 -0.67 14.74 -1.29
N LEU A 79 -1.64 14.60 -0.38
CA LEU A 79 -2.37 13.34 -0.22
C LEU A 79 -3.24 12.97 -1.44
N LEU A 80 -3.94 13.95 -2.02
CA LEU A 80 -4.95 13.71 -3.06
C LEU A 80 -4.70 14.58 -4.30
N THR A 81 -4.95 14.02 -5.49
CA THR A 81 -5.07 14.84 -6.70
C THR A 81 -6.31 15.75 -6.66
N SER A 82 -6.35 16.78 -7.50
CA SER A 82 -7.50 17.68 -7.64
C SER A 82 -8.74 17.04 -8.24
N GLY A 83 -8.58 15.92 -8.97
CA GLY A 83 -9.68 15.17 -9.58
C GLY A 83 -10.30 14.11 -8.68
N SER A 84 -9.77 13.92 -7.46
CA SER A 84 -10.25 12.90 -6.53
C SER A 84 -11.62 13.26 -5.95
N ASP A 85 -12.44 12.25 -5.68
CA ASP A 85 -13.53 12.37 -4.69
C ASP A 85 -12.91 12.54 -3.31
N ARG A 86 -12.86 13.79 -2.87
CA ARG A 86 -12.20 14.17 -1.62
C ARG A 86 -12.91 13.63 -0.39
N THR A 87 -14.24 13.58 -0.39
CA THR A 87 -15.02 13.14 0.77
C THR A 87 -14.74 11.67 1.04
N THR A 88 -14.89 10.83 0.00
CA THR A 88 -14.69 9.38 0.09
C THR A 88 -13.23 9.04 0.35
N ALA A 89 -12.30 9.69 -0.35
CA ALA A 89 -10.86 9.41 -0.17
C ALA A 89 -10.36 9.76 1.24
N LEU A 90 -10.76 10.91 1.79
CA LEU A 90 -10.38 11.26 3.16
C LEU A 90 -11.02 10.32 4.17
N ALA A 91 -12.25 9.85 3.95
CA ALA A 91 -12.83 8.81 4.78
C ALA A 91 -12.05 7.48 4.63
N ALA A 92 -11.69 7.07 3.42
CA ALA A 92 -10.92 5.85 3.14
C ALA A 92 -9.54 5.85 3.82
N VAL A 93 -8.93 7.03 4.01
CA VAL A 93 -7.64 7.19 4.70
C VAL A 93 -7.81 7.41 6.21
N ASN A 94 -8.80 8.17 6.66
CA ASN A 94 -8.92 8.55 8.08
C ASN A 94 -9.78 7.60 8.91
N SER A 95 -10.73 6.89 8.29
CA SER A 95 -11.70 6.04 8.98
C SER A 95 -11.42 4.54 8.84
N ALA A 96 -10.64 4.13 7.84
CA ALA A 96 -10.15 2.77 7.70
C ALA A 96 -8.83 2.62 8.49
N SER A 97 -8.83 1.74 9.51
CA SER A 97 -7.74 1.44 10.47
C SER A 97 -6.86 2.62 10.95
N ALA A 98 -6.94 2.89 12.25
CA ALA A 98 -6.39 4.06 12.94
C ALA A 98 -4.86 4.28 12.92
N ASN A 99 -4.09 3.58 12.08
CA ASN A 99 -2.63 3.75 12.02
C ASN A 99 -2.13 4.28 10.66
N ASN A 100 -2.98 4.82 9.79
CA ASN A 100 -2.48 5.57 8.63
C ASN A 100 -1.74 6.82 9.10
N GLU A 101 -0.65 7.17 8.42
CA GLU A 101 0.19 8.33 8.71
C GLU A 101 0.23 9.23 7.47
N THR A 102 -0.05 10.52 7.65
CA THR A 102 -0.15 11.51 6.55
C THR A 102 0.55 12.83 6.88
N GLU A 103 1.10 12.95 8.08
CA GLU A 103 1.74 14.15 8.62
C GLU A 103 3.25 13.96 8.81
N GLU A 104 3.71 12.73 9.05
CA GLU A 104 5.15 12.40 9.14
C GLU A 104 5.74 12.06 7.76
N ALA A 105 6.81 12.77 7.40
CA ALA A 105 7.55 12.49 6.17
C ALA A 105 8.23 11.12 6.22
N ASN A 106 8.24 10.41 5.09
CA ASN A 106 8.91 9.14 4.97
C ASN A 106 10.43 9.30 5.16
N THR A 107 11.06 8.25 5.67
CA THR A 107 12.50 8.21 5.94
C THR A 107 13.14 6.98 5.32
N LEU A 108 12.59 6.52 4.20
CA LEU A 108 13.04 5.31 3.53
C LEU A 108 14.57 5.34 3.31
N VAL A 109 15.23 4.29 3.78
CA VAL A 109 16.67 4.10 3.59
C VAL A 109 16.88 3.43 2.24
N ASN A 110 17.80 3.98 1.45
CA ASN A 110 18.04 3.56 0.06
C ASN A 110 16.77 3.56 -0.81
N GLY A 111 15.75 4.33 -0.43
CA GLY A 111 14.50 4.47 -1.18
C GLY A 111 13.47 3.34 -1.01
N PHE A 112 13.78 2.25 -0.30
CA PHE A 112 12.81 1.15 -0.13
C PHE A 112 12.85 0.42 1.22
N PHE A 113 13.92 0.57 2.02
CA PHE A 113 13.96 0.02 3.38
C PHE A 113 13.29 0.96 4.39
N ARG A 114 12.72 0.39 5.44
CA ARG A 114 12.12 1.19 6.53
C ARG A 114 13.15 2.01 7.29
N GLY A 115 12.91 3.31 7.37
CA GLY A 115 13.59 4.24 8.26
C GLY A 115 12.88 4.41 9.60
N ARG A 116 13.10 5.57 10.23
CA ARG A 116 12.52 5.90 11.54
C ARG A 116 11.00 6.10 11.48
N ALA A 117 10.50 6.85 10.49
CA ALA A 117 9.09 7.16 10.35
C ALA A 117 8.27 5.89 10.09
N GLU A 118 8.73 5.02 9.18
CA GLU A 118 8.06 3.76 8.85
C GLU A 118 8.01 2.80 10.05
N ARG A 119 9.00 2.85 10.95
CA ARG A 119 9.00 2.08 12.20
C ARG A 119 8.05 2.64 13.26
N GLY A 120 7.66 3.92 13.14
CA GLY A 120 6.68 4.56 14.01
C GLY A 120 5.25 4.13 13.71
N VAL A 121 4.98 3.66 12.49
CA VAL A 121 3.65 3.23 12.08
C VAL A 121 3.38 1.81 12.53
N ARG A 122 2.31 1.64 13.31
CA ARG A 122 1.85 0.33 13.77
C ARG A 122 1.19 -0.43 12.61
N ALA A 123 1.71 -1.63 12.32
CA ALA A 123 1.11 -2.51 11.33
C ALA A 123 -0.26 -3.06 11.77
N THR A 124 -1.14 -3.20 10.79
CA THR A 124 -2.41 -3.93 10.89
C THR A 124 -2.13 -5.43 10.69
N PRO A 125 -2.57 -6.30 11.61
CA PRO A 125 -2.44 -7.74 11.42
C PRO A 125 -3.15 -8.20 10.14
N ILE A 126 -2.43 -8.89 9.26
CA ILE A 126 -3.00 -9.46 8.04
C ILE A 126 -3.78 -10.72 8.43
N PRO A 127 -5.08 -10.82 8.08
CA PRO A 127 -5.83 -12.04 8.26
C PRO A 127 -5.25 -13.11 7.31
N LEU A 128 -4.45 -14.04 7.83
CA LEU A 128 -3.98 -15.16 7.02
C LEU A 128 -5.12 -16.16 6.85
N PRO A 129 -5.49 -16.55 5.61
CA PRO A 129 -6.38 -17.67 5.43
C PRO A 129 -5.73 -18.92 6.03
N PRO A 130 -6.50 -19.84 6.65
CA PRO A 130 -5.95 -21.11 7.09
C PRO A 130 -5.32 -21.82 5.89
N PRO A 131 -4.14 -22.44 6.04
CA PRO A 131 -3.51 -23.16 4.94
C PRO A 131 -4.47 -24.23 4.41
N PRO A 132 -4.54 -24.46 3.08
CA PRO A 132 -5.40 -25.50 2.53
C PRO A 132 -5.06 -26.85 3.16
N ALA A 133 -6.05 -27.72 3.35
CA ALA A 133 -5.91 -28.98 4.11
C ALA A 133 -4.79 -29.92 3.62
N ASN A 134 -4.30 -29.72 2.39
CA ASN A 134 -3.24 -30.50 1.76
C ASN A 134 -2.00 -29.65 1.42
N ALA A 135 -1.87 -28.45 1.98
CA ALA A 135 -0.66 -27.66 1.81
C ALA A 135 0.55 -28.48 2.29
N PRO A 136 1.63 -28.61 1.50
CA PRO A 136 2.86 -29.16 2.02
C PRO A 136 3.27 -28.34 3.25
N ALA A 137 3.88 -28.98 4.26
CA ALA A 137 4.45 -28.30 5.42
C ALA A 137 5.71 -27.51 5.01
N SER A 138 5.54 -26.57 4.10
CA SER A 138 6.46 -25.46 3.91
C SER A 138 6.04 -24.42 4.94
N PRO A 139 6.99 -23.78 5.66
CA PRO A 139 6.62 -22.59 6.41
C PRO A 139 5.89 -21.63 5.46
N PRO A 140 4.84 -20.91 5.91
CA PRO A 140 4.32 -19.81 5.09
C PRO A 140 5.51 -18.96 4.68
N ASP A 141 5.49 -18.43 3.45
CA ASP A 141 6.55 -17.52 3.03
C ASP A 141 6.48 -16.30 3.95
N THR A 142 7.28 -16.32 5.02
CA THR A 142 7.20 -15.29 6.06
C THR A 142 7.68 -13.94 5.54
N ALA A 143 8.32 -13.91 4.37
CA ALA A 143 8.74 -12.68 3.72
C ALA A 143 7.58 -11.92 3.06
N LEU A 144 6.51 -12.61 2.63
CA LEU A 144 5.36 -12.00 1.94
C LEU A 144 4.02 -12.23 2.63
N GLU A 145 3.86 -13.33 3.37
CA GLU A 145 2.58 -13.82 3.89
C GLU A 145 2.60 -14.12 5.39
N GLY A 146 3.69 -13.83 6.13
CA GLY A 146 3.81 -14.22 7.53
C GLY A 146 3.64 -13.08 8.50
N GLY A 147 2.42 -12.81 9.00
CA GLY A 147 2.17 -12.11 10.28
C GLY A 147 3.06 -10.89 10.56
N LEU A 148 3.39 -10.11 9.52
CA LEU A 148 4.38 -9.05 9.59
C LEU A 148 3.87 -7.95 10.53
N ASP A 149 4.70 -7.55 11.48
CA ASP A 149 4.42 -6.49 12.45
C ASP A 149 4.91 -5.11 11.98
N TYR A 150 5.15 -4.99 10.66
CA TYR A 150 5.65 -3.79 10.03
C TYR A 150 4.91 -3.37 8.75
N ILE A 151 5.05 -2.09 8.41
CA ILE A 151 4.63 -1.51 7.13
C ILE A 151 5.78 -1.47 6.12
N GLY A 152 5.48 -1.53 4.83
CA GLY A 152 6.49 -1.53 3.76
C GLY A 152 6.85 -2.94 3.28
N ALA A 153 7.49 -3.00 2.11
CA ALA A 153 7.85 -4.25 1.44
C ALA A 153 9.11 -4.93 2.00
N VAL A 154 10.06 -4.16 2.51
CA VAL A 154 11.34 -4.70 2.99
C VAL A 154 11.63 -4.19 4.39
N GLU A 155 11.83 -5.10 5.33
CA GLU A 155 11.93 -4.76 6.74
C GLU A 155 13.17 -3.90 7.03
N ASN A 156 14.32 -4.33 6.53
CA ASN A 156 15.62 -3.72 6.75
C ASN A 156 16.69 -4.32 5.81
N ALA A 157 17.94 -3.85 5.93
CA ALA A 157 19.07 -4.28 5.09
C ALA A 157 19.50 -5.75 5.26
N SER A 158 18.96 -6.47 6.25
CA SER A 158 19.21 -7.92 6.42
C SER A 158 18.28 -8.77 5.56
N ASP A 159 17.20 -8.19 5.02
CA ASP A 159 16.29 -8.90 4.13
C ASP A 159 16.91 -9.06 2.76
N THR A 160 16.84 -10.30 2.24
CA THR A 160 17.44 -10.69 0.96
C THR A 160 16.45 -11.38 0.04
N TRP A 161 15.17 -11.44 0.39
CA TRP A 161 14.14 -12.13 -0.39
C TRP A 161 13.95 -11.55 -1.79
N TRP A 162 14.28 -10.27 -1.97
CA TRP A 162 14.23 -9.54 -3.23
C TRP A 162 15.46 -9.75 -4.13
N GLN A 163 16.48 -10.47 -3.62
CA GLN A 163 17.74 -10.63 -4.32
C GLN A 163 17.65 -11.63 -5.48
N GLY A 164 18.36 -11.35 -6.57
CA GLY A 164 18.50 -12.24 -7.73
C GLY A 164 17.29 -12.35 -8.67
N TRP A 165 16.20 -11.62 -8.40
CA TRP A 165 15.06 -11.50 -9.32
C TRP A 165 14.55 -10.06 -9.49
N THR A 166 15.01 -9.13 -8.65
CA THR A 166 14.83 -7.70 -8.88
C THR A 166 15.90 -7.17 -9.84
N TYR A 167 15.72 -5.96 -10.35
CA TYR A 167 16.66 -5.30 -11.25
C TYR A 167 16.92 -3.87 -10.76
N GLY A 168 18.18 -3.46 -10.75
CA GLY A 168 18.59 -2.10 -10.37
C GLY A 168 18.49 -1.81 -8.87
N LEU A 169 18.30 -2.85 -8.04
CA LEU A 169 18.28 -2.73 -6.57
C LEU A 169 19.58 -3.21 -5.94
N GLU A 170 20.33 -4.10 -6.61
CA GLU A 170 21.65 -4.52 -6.18
C GLU A 170 22.76 -3.91 -7.03
N ASN A 171 23.93 -3.75 -6.42
CA ASN A 171 25.15 -3.44 -7.17
C ASN A 171 25.52 -4.56 -8.18
N SER A 172 24.96 -5.75 -8.02
CA SER A 172 25.08 -6.90 -8.93
C SER A 172 24.38 -6.66 -10.27
N ASP A 173 23.36 -5.80 -10.28
CA ASP A 173 22.47 -5.58 -11.41
C ASP A 173 23.08 -4.53 -12.34
N SER A 174 24.22 -4.86 -12.96
CA SER A 174 24.85 -3.98 -13.95
C SER A 174 24.20 -4.14 -15.33
N GLU A 175 23.93 -3.02 -16.01
CA GLU A 175 23.55 -2.93 -17.44
C GLU A 175 24.52 -3.65 -18.39
#